data_AF-A0A069S9W2-F1
#
_entry.id   AF-A0A069S9W2-F1
#
_cell.length_a   1.000
_cell.length_b   1.000
_cell.length_c   1.000
_cell.angle_alpha   90.00
_cell.angle_beta   90.00
_cell.angle_gamma   90.00
#
_symmetry.space_group_name_H-M   'P 1'
#
loop_
_entity.id
_entity.type
_entity.pdbx_description
1 polymer ?
#
loop_
_entity_poly.entity_id
_entity_poly.type
_entity_poly.pdbx_seq_one_letter_code
_entity_poly.pdbx_strand_id
1 'polypeptide(L)'
;MRERKYDDAGFTSKERLRERQGLATKELLIELRSLLDSEQSKDSEFRSRYYREALNYLNRFWKEIFTYLDDGELPIDNNLAERTIRKLTTHRNNSLHYGSDAGAEMAATYHSVIGTVKLHGSSIWNFIGTFFKNIFNGCRDYVNMVPDKITWAASQC
;
A
#
# COMPACT_ATOMS: atom_id res chain seq x y z
N MET A 1 10.84 11.56 -15.10
CA MET A 1 10.38 10.20 -14.73
C MET A 1 9.15 9.88 -15.56
N ARG A 2 9.09 8.77 -16.31
CA ARG A 2 7.99 8.48 -17.26
C ARG A 2 6.63 8.31 -16.57
N GLU A 3 6.61 7.66 -15.41
CA GLU A 3 5.40 7.45 -14.59
C GLU A 3 4.71 8.76 -14.18
N ARG A 4 5.49 9.76 -13.74
CA ARG A 4 4.95 11.09 -13.43
C ARG A 4 4.25 11.76 -14.62
N LYS A 5 4.74 11.52 -15.84
CA LYS A 5 4.07 12.02 -17.06
C LYS A 5 2.73 11.32 -17.30
N TYR A 6 2.61 10.04 -16.94
CA TYR A 6 1.35 9.31 -17.04
C TYR A 6 0.32 9.83 -16.03
N ASP A 7 0.77 10.16 -14.82
CA ASP A 7 -0.06 10.82 -13.81
C ASP A 7 -0.53 12.21 -14.26
N ASP A 8 0.41 13.06 -14.71
CA ASP A 8 0.12 14.42 -15.18
C ASP A 8 -0.82 14.42 -16.42
N ALA A 9 -0.73 13.39 -17.26
CA ALA A 9 -1.58 13.21 -18.44
C ALA A 9 -2.91 12.47 -18.16
N GLY A 10 -3.14 12.02 -16.92
CA GLY A 10 -4.38 11.33 -16.53
C GLY A 10 -4.58 9.96 -17.19
N PHE A 11 -3.50 9.23 -17.47
CA PHE A 11 -3.58 7.92 -18.13
C PHE A 11 -4.41 6.92 -17.31
N THR A 12 -5.28 6.20 -17.99
CA THR A 12 -5.98 5.02 -17.45
C THR A 12 -5.00 3.88 -17.20
N SER A 13 -5.39 2.94 -16.35
CA SER A 13 -4.59 1.74 -16.02
C SER A 13 -4.21 0.93 -17.27
N LYS A 14 -5.12 0.86 -18.27
CA LYS A 14 -4.85 0.18 -19.55
C LYS A 14 -3.78 0.89 -20.38
N GLU A 15 -3.82 2.23 -20.43
CA GLU A 15 -2.82 3.02 -21.15
C GLU A 15 -1.46 2.93 -20.48
N ARG A 16 -1.41 3.00 -19.14
CA ARG A 16 -0.18 2.77 -18.36
C ARG A 16 0.42 1.42 -18.66
N LEU A 17 -0.38 0.35 -18.60
CA LEU A 17 0.07 -1.01 -18.88
C LEU A 17 0.65 -1.11 -20.29
N ARG A 18 -0.01 -0.52 -21.29
CA ARG A 18 0.48 -0.50 -22.67
C ARG A 18 1.86 0.16 -22.79
N GLU A 19 2.05 1.32 -22.18
CA GLU A 19 3.36 2.01 -22.19
C GLU A 19 4.44 1.24 -21.42
N ARG A 20 4.07 0.61 -20.29
CA ARG A 20 4.99 -0.22 -19.49
C ARG A 20 5.48 -1.45 -20.27
N GLN A 21 4.67 -1.98 -21.18
CA GLN A 21 5.04 -3.11 -22.04
C GLN A 21 5.92 -2.73 -23.26
N GLY A 22 6.26 -1.44 -23.41
CA GLY A 22 7.11 -0.93 -24.47
C GLY A 22 8.55 -1.46 -24.45
N LEU A 23 9.19 -1.50 -25.62
CA LEU A 23 10.54 -2.02 -25.81
C LEU A 23 11.56 -1.35 -24.86
N ALA A 24 11.49 -0.03 -24.74
CA ALA A 24 12.41 0.74 -23.90
C ALA A 24 12.35 0.35 -22.41
N THR A 25 11.19 -0.11 -21.91
CA THR A 25 11.07 -0.58 -20.52
C THR A 25 11.68 -1.97 -20.37
N LYS A 26 11.47 -2.85 -21.36
CA LYS A 26 12.04 -4.20 -21.38
C LYS A 26 13.56 -4.18 -21.48
N GLU A 27 14.12 -3.30 -22.31
CA GLU A 27 15.57 -3.09 -22.42
C GLU A 27 16.19 -2.67 -21.08
N LEU A 28 15.56 -1.71 -20.37
CA LEU A 28 16.00 -1.30 -19.04
C LEU A 28 15.98 -2.45 -18.02
N LEU A 29 14.95 -3.31 -18.06
CA LEU A 29 14.88 -4.47 -17.17
C LEU A 29 15.98 -5.50 -17.47
N ILE A 30 16.26 -5.74 -18.76
CA ILE A 30 17.33 -6.65 -19.18
C ILE A 30 18.69 -6.11 -18.71
N GLU A 31 18.94 -4.82 -18.93
CA GLU A 31 20.16 -4.16 -18.48
C GLU A 31 20.30 -4.23 -16.96
N LEU A 32 19.24 -3.89 -16.21
CA LEU A 32 19.25 -3.94 -14.75
C LEU A 32 19.48 -5.37 -14.23
N ARG A 33 18.90 -6.39 -14.88
CA ARG A 33 19.12 -7.79 -14.52
C ARG A 33 20.57 -8.19 -14.75
N SER A 34 21.12 -7.83 -15.92
CA SER A 34 22.52 -8.09 -16.26
C SER A 34 23.48 -7.41 -15.28
N LEU A 35 23.18 -6.18 -14.88
CA LEU A 35 23.97 -5.45 -13.89
C LEU A 35 23.91 -6.13 -12.52
N LEU A 36 22.73 -6.55 -12.07
CA LEU A 36 22.55 -7.28 -10.82
C LEU A 36 23.33 -8.60 -10.82
N ASP A 37 23.23 -9.40 -11.89
CA ASP A 37 23.93 -10.68 -12.00
C ASP A 37 25.46 -10.48 -12.00
N SER A 38 25.96 -9.46 -12.73
CA SER A 38 27.37 -9.06 -12.72
C SER A 38 27.85 -8.60 -11.34
N GLU A 39 27.05 -7.79 -10.64
CA GLU A 39 27.37 -7.38 -9.27
C GLU A 39 27.39 -8.56 -8.31
N GLN A 40 26.50 -9.54 -8.48
CA GLN A 40 26.46 -10.73 -7.64
C GLN A 40 27.67 -11.65 -7.86
N SER A 41 28.18 -11.77 -9.09
CA SER A 41 29.33 -12.61 -9.41
C SER A 41 30.69 -12.06 -8.92
N LYS A 42 30.76 -10.76 -8.57
CA LYS A 42 31.99 -10.15 -8.03
C LYS A 42 32.29 -10.68 -6.62
N ASP A 43 33.58 -10.70 -6.26
CA ASP A 43 34.00 -11.12 -4.92
C ASP A 43 33.28 -10.29 -3.83
N SER A 44 32.85 -10.97 -2.78
CA SER A 44 32.09 -10.40 -1.69
C SER A 44 32.94 -9.61 -0.70
N GLU A 45 34.27 -9.78 -0.72
CA GLU A 45 35.20 -9.13 0.21
C GLU A 45 35.19 -7.59 0.14
N PHE A 46 34.85 -7.02 -1.01
CA PHE A 46 34.78 -5.56 -1.21
C PHE A 46 33.38 -4.98 -1.02
N ARG A 47 32.41 -5.77 -0.54
CA ARG A 47 31.02 -5.33 -0.36
C ARG A 47 30.67 -5.17 1.11
N SER A 48 30.15 -3.98 1.44
CA SER A 48 29.54 -3.77 2.75
C SER A 48 28.36 -4.73 2.93
N ARG A 49 28.07 -5.06 4.20
CA ARG A 49 26.90 -5.87 4.56
C ARG A 49 25.61 -5.30 3.95
N TYR A 50 25.39 -3.99 4.06
CA TYR A 50 24.19 -3.33 3.55
C TYR A 50 24.06 -3.42 2.03
N TYR A 51 25.18 -3.28 1.30
CA TYR A 51 25.17 -3.41 -0.16
C TYR A 51 24.81 -4.84 -0.57
N ARG A 52 25.35 -5.84 0.12
CA ARG A 52 25.02 -7.25 -0.10
C ARG A 52 23.55 -7.55 0.19
N GLU A 53 23.02 -7.02 1.30
CA GLU A 53 21.60 -7.14 1.66
C GLU A 53 20.70 -6.51 0.58
N ALA A 54 21.04 -5.32 0.07
CA ALA A 54 20.28 -4.65 -0.99
C ALA A 54 20.24 -5.46 -2.30
N LEU A 55 21.40 -5.97 -2.75
CA LEU A 55 21.46 -6.82 -3.95
C LEU A 55 20.66 -8.12 -3.79
N ASN A 56 20.78 -8.77 -2.62
CA ASN A 56 20.03 -9.98 -2.31
C ASN A 56 18.52 -9.71 -2.25
N TYR A 57 18.13 -8.57 -1.68
CA TYR A 57 16.72 -8.16 -1.63
C TYR A 57 16.16 -7.96 -3.05
N LEU A 58 16.85 -7.18 -3.89
CA LEU A 58 16.44 -6.96 -5.28
C LEU A 58 16.35 -8.28 -6.06
N ASN A 59 17.31 -9.19 -5.88
CA ASN A 59 17.27 -10.50 -6.56
C ASN A 59 16.13 -11.38 -6.05
N ARG A 60 15.92 -11.44 -4.73
CA ARG A 60 14.88 -12.25 -4.11
C ARG A 60 13.49 -11.80 -4.52
N PHE A 61 13.26 -10.48 -4.55
CA PHE A 61 11.95 -9.88 -4.80
C PHE A 61 11.81 -9.32 -6.22
N TRP A 62 12.61 -9.82 -7.17
CA TRP A 62 12.63 -9.28 -8.53
C TRP A 62 11.24 -9.26 -9.17
N LYS A 63 10.47 -10.35 -9.04
CA LYS A 63 9.13 -10.45 -9.63
C LYS A 63 8.16 -9.48 -8.96
N GLU A 64 8.22 -9.39 -7.64
CA GLU A 64 7.32 -8.58 -6.81
C GLU A 64 7.57 -7.08 -7.02
N ILE A 65 8.85 -6.66 -7.05
CA ILE A 65 9.24 -5.26 -7.30
C ILE A 65 8.76 -4.79 -8.67
N PHE A 66 8.76 -5.67 -9.67
CA PHE A 66 8.37 -5.34 -11.05
C PHE A 66 6.94 -5.72 -11.41
N THR A 67 6.11 -6.20 -10.47
CA THR A 67 4.72 -6.60 -10.74
C THR A 67 3.87 -5.45 -11.31
N TYR A 68 4.21 -4.19 -11.01
CA TYR A 68 3.54 -3.02 -11.59
C TYR A 68 3.65 -2.93 -13.13
N LEU A 69 4.60 -3.64 -13.74
CA LEU A 69 4.72 -3.70 -15.20
C LEU A 69 3.65 -4.60 -15.83
N ASP A 70 3.08 -5.52 -15.05
CA ASP A 70 2.07 -6.47 -15.49
C ASP A 70 0.65 -6.04 -15.07
N ASP A 71 0.53 -5.11 -14.11
CA ASP A 71 -0.74 -4.55 -13.66
C ASP A 71 -0.70 -3.01 -13.67
N GLY A 72 -1.53 -2.41 -14.52
CA GLY A 72 -1.64 -0.96 -14.69
C GLY A 72 -2.25 -0.22 -13.49
N GLU A 73 -2.95 -0.93 -12.60
CA GLU A 73 -3.51 -0.38 -11.36
C GLU A 73 -2.42 -0.14 -10.31
N LEU A 74 -1.34 -0.91 -10.37
CA LEU A 74 -0.27 -0.81 -9.39
C LEU A 74 0.63 0.40 -9.68
N PRO A 75 0.93 1.24 -8.67
CA PRO A 75 1.94 2.28 -8.78
C PRO A 75 3.35 1.68 -8.76
N ILE A 76 4.30 2.37 -9.39
CA ILE A 76 5.73 1.99 -9.36
C ILE A 76 6.36 2.16 -7.96
N ASP A 77 5.77 3.03 -7.14
CA ASP A 77 6.30 3.41 -5.84
C ASP A 77 5.27 3.20 -4.72
N ASN A 78 5.77 3.18 -3.48
CA ASN A 78 4.95 2.99 -2.30
C ASN A 78 4.51 4.31 -1.65
N ASN A 79 4.58 5.44 -2.37
CA ASN A 79 4.40 6.77 -1.77
C ASN A 79 3.01 6.94 -1.13
N LEU A 80 1.98 6.27 -1.67
CA LEU A 80 0.64 6.32 -1.10
C LEU A 80 0.57 5.63 0.26
N ALA A 81 1.14 4.42 0.38
CA ALA A 81 1.13 3.71 1.65
C ALA A 81 2.02 4.42 2.68
N GLU A 82 3.19 4.90 2.27
CA GLU A 82 4.10 5.66 3.15
C GLU A 82 3.45 6.95 3.68
N ARG A 83 2.77 7.72 2.81
CA ARG A 83 2.03 8.92 3.24
C ARG A 83 0.89 8.57 4.20
N THR A 84 0.25 7.42 4.01
CA THR A 84 -0.83 6.93 4.88
C THR A 84 -0.30 6.55 6.25
N ILE A 85 0.73 5.70 6.31
CA ILE A 85 1.31 5.20 7.57
C ILE A 85 2.04 6.30 8.36
N ARG A 86 2.61 7.30 7.68
CA ARG A 86 3.33 8.40 8.33
C ARG A 86 2.49 9.13 9.37
N LYS A 87 1.19 9.29 9.14
CA LYS A 87 0.27 9.92 10.10
C LYS A 87 0.20 9.12 11.42
N LEU A 88 0.16 7.80 11.31
CA LEU A 88 0.20 6.90 12.47
C LEU A 88 1.57 6.97 13.16
N THR A 89 2.66 6.95 12.41
CA THR A 89 4.02 7.04 12.98
C THR A 89 4.23 8.36 13.73
N THR A 90 3.75 9.48 13.20
CA THR A 90 3.78 10.78 13.89
C THR A 90 2.94 10.76 15.16
N HIS A 91 1.72 10.19 15.11
CA HIS A 91 0.87 10.07 16.29
C HIS A 91 1.55 9.24 17.40
N ARG A 92 2.11 8.08 17.04
CA ARG A 92 2.85 7.21 17.96
C ARG A 92 4.03 7.92 18.61
N ASN A 93 4.79 8.70 17.84
CA ASN A 93 5.91 9.47 18.38
C ASN A 93 5.42 10.55 19.36
N ASN A 94 4.27 11.17 19.10
CA ASN A 94 3.69 12.19 19.98
C ASN A 94 3.06 11.61 21.26
N SER A 95 2.58 10.36 21.22
CA SER A 95 1.96 9.69 22.38
C SER A 95 2.96 9.13 23.38
N LEU A 96 4.28 9.20 23.09
CA LEU A 96 5.41 8.65 23.85
C LEU A 96 5.41 7.10 24.00
N HIS A 97 4.30 6.50 24.41
CA HIS A 97 4.15 5.04 24.58
C HIS A 97 2.69 4.65 24.82
N TYR A 98 2.34 3.41 24.42
CA TYR A 98 1.10 2.77 24.85
C TYR A 98 1.33 2.09 26.21
N GLY A 99 0.38 2.25 27.15
CA GLY A 99 0.54 1.77 28.52
C GLY A 99 0.48 0.24 28.70
N SER A 100 0.13 -0.50 27.64
CA SER A 100 0.09 -1.97 27.59
C SER A 100 0.03 -2.47 26.15
N ASP A 101 0.36 -3.74 25.93
CA ASP A 101 0.22 -4.40 24.61
C ASP A 101 -1.23 -4.38 24.13
N ALA A 102 -2.19 -4.64 25.04
CA ALA A 102 -3.62 -4.54 24.73
C ALA A 102 -4.03 -3.11 24.32
N GLY A 103 -3.45 -2.09 24.95
CA GLY A 103 -3.66 -0.69 24.57
C GLY A 103 -3.10 -0.37 23.19
N ALA A 104 -1.93 -0.93 22.84
CA ALA A 104 -1.32 -0.79 21.52
C ALA A 104 -2.15 -1.48 20.43
N GLU A 105 -2.64 -2.69 20.68
CA GLU A 105 -3.49 -3.45 19.76
C GLU A 105 -4.82 -2.73 19.51
N MET A 106 -5.45 -2.21 20.57
CA MET A 106 -6.66 -1.40 20.47
C MET A 106 -6.42 -0.14 19.61
N ALA A 107 -5.33 0.58 19.85
CA ALA A 107 -4.99 1.76 19.07
C ALA A 107 -4.76 1.41 17.58
N ALA A 108 -4.03 0.34 17.30
CA ALA A 108 -3.81 -0.14 15.93
C ALA A 108 -5.12 -0.49 15.22
N THR A 109 -6.05 -1.13 15.94
CA THR A 109 -7.39 -1.47 15.43
C THR A 109 -8.18 -0.22 15.07
N TYR A 110 -8.26 0.75 15.97
CA TYR A 110 -8.97 2.02 15.71
C TYR A 110 -8.34 2.78 14.54
N HIS A 111 -7.01 2.87 14.48
CA HIS A 111 -6.33 3.54 13.37
C HIS A 111 -6.58 2.85 12.02
N SER A 112 -6.66 1.52 12.01
CA SER A 112 -6.99 0.75 10.80
C SER A 112 -8.41 1.07 10.33
N VAL A 113 -9.40 1.03 11.21
CA VAL A 113 -10.80 1.39 10.88
C VAL A 113 -10.90 2.83 10.38
N ILE A 114 -10.27 3.77 11.08
CA ILE A 114 -10.28 5.20 10.69
C ILE A 114 -9.61 5.39 9.32
N GLY A 115 -8.50 4.71 9.07
CA GLY A 115 -7.79 4.73 7.80
C GLY A 115 -8.67 4.26 6.65
N THR A 116 -9.32 3.10 6.80
CA THR A 116 -10.22 2.52 5.79
C THR A 116 -11.42 3.42 5.52
N VAL A 117 -12.08 3.95 6.55
CA VAL A 117 -13.23 4.86 6.37
C VAL A 117 -12.84 6.13 5.61
N LYS A 118 -11.67 6.71 5.92
CA LYS A 118 -11.13 7.85 5.19
C LYS A 118 -10.75 7.52 3.76
N LEU A 119 -10.23 6.31 3.50
CA LEU A 119 -9.90 5.84 2.16
C LEU A 119 -11.15 5.79 1.26
N HIS A 120 -12.30 5.41 1.82
CA HIS A 120 -13.60 5.44 1.14
C HIS A 120 -14.27 6.83 1.13
N GLY A 121 -13.57 7.89 1.54
CA GLY A 121 -14.10 9.27 1.52
C GLY A 121 -15.27 9.51 2.49
N SER A 122 -15.49 8.62 3.45
CA SER A 122 -16.63 8.66 4.36
C SER A 122 -16.30 9.34 5.69
N SER A 123 -17.33 9.90 6.34
CA SER A 123 -17.21 10.47 7.69
C SER A 123 -17.10 9.37 8.75
N ILE A 124 -16.06 9.43 9.57
CA ILE A 124 -15.84 8.45 10.66
C ILE A 124 -16.98 8.45 11.67
N TRP A 125 -17.50 9.63 11.98
CA TRP A 125 -18.61 9.79 12.91
C TRP A 125 -19.88 9.15 12.37
N ASN A 126 -20.16 9.34 11.07
CA ASN A 126 -21.31 8.73 10.43
C ASN A 126 -21.17 7.21 10.36
N PHE A 127 -19.98 6.72 9.99
CA PHE A 127 -19.71 5.28 9.94
C PHE A 127 -19.92 4.61 11.30
N ILE A 128 -19.25 5.10 12.34
CA ILE A 128 -19.33 4.54 13.69
C ILE A 128 -20.76 4.62 14.24
N GLY A 129 -21.42 5.78 14.07
CA GLY A 129 -22.80 5.97 14.51
C GLY A 129 -23.77 4.99 13.83
N THR A 130 -23.66 4.83 12.51
CA THR A 130 -24.50 3.90 11.73
C THR A 130 -24.20 2.45 12.11
N PHE A 131 -22.92 2.09 12.25
CA PHE A 131 -22.49 0.77 12.65
C PHE A 131 -23.11 0.37 13.99
N PHE A 132 -22.92 1.18 15.04
CA PHE A 132 -23.47 0.86 16.35
C PHE A 132 -24.99 0.87 16.37
N LYS A 133 -25.64 1.82 15.68
CA LYS A 133 -27.11 1.82 15.54
C LYS A 133 -27.62 0.50 14.96
N ASN A 134 -26.99 0.00 13.89
CA ASN A 134 -27.36 -1.27 13.27
C ASN A 134 -27.10 -2.46 14.22
N ILE A 135 -25.97 -2.47 14.95
CA ILE A 135 -25.67 -3.51 15.95
C ILE A 135 -26.73 -3.55 17.06
N PHE A 136 -27.10 -2.38 17.60
CA PHE A 136 -28.11 -2.26 18.66
C PHE A 136 -29.51 -2.64 18.17
N ASN A 137 -29.81 -2.42 16.88
CA ASN A 137 -31.04 -2.88 16.25
C ASN A 137 -31.02 -4.38 15.89
N GLY A 138 -29.96 -5.11 16.23
CA GLY A 138 -29.88 -6.56 16.01
C GLY A 138 -29.33 -6.97 14.64
N CYS A 139 -28.93 -6.03 13.78
CA CYS A 139 -28.31 -6.35 12.50
C CYS A 139 -26.95 -7.05 12.72
N ARG A 140 -26.71 -8.15 11.99
CA ARG A 140 -25.47 -8.96 12.06
C ARG A 140 -24.84 -9.18 10.70
N ASP A 141 -25.25 -8.39 9.71
CA ASP A 141 -24.71 -8.44 8.35
C ASP A 141 -23.36 -7.72 8.27
N TYR A 142 -22.34 -8.31 8.88
CA TYR A 142 -21.00 -7.74 8.91
C TYR A 142 -20.38 -7.56 7.52
N VAL A 143 -20.85 -8.32 6.52
CA VAL A 143 -20.38 -8.24 5.13
C VAL A 143 -20.77 -6.90 4.51
N ASN A 144 -21.94 -6.37 4.88
CA ASN A 144 -22.44 -5.08 4.38
C ASN A 144 -22.25 -3.93 5.39
N MET A 145 -21.86 -4.21 6.64
CA MET A 145 -21.51 -3.20 7.66
C MET A 145 -20.04 -2.73 7.57
N VAL A 146 -19.52 -2.64 6.35
CA VAL A 146 -18.17 -2.15 6.04
C VAL A 146 -18.22 -0.71 5.49
N PRO A 147 -17.12 0.06 5.57
CA PRO A 147 -17.13 1.50 5.26
C PRO A 147 -17.68 1.91 3.89
N ASP A 148 -17.54 1.07 2.87
CA ASP A 148 -18.03 1.29 1.51
C ASP A 148 -19.53 0.96 1.32
N LYS A 149 -20.12 0.14 2.20
CA LYS A 149 -21.46 -0.41 2.03
C LYS A 149 -22.46 -0.06 3.14
N ILE A 150 -21.98 0.45 4.28
CA ILE A 150 -22.80 0.56 5.49
C ILE A 150 -24.04 1.46 5.33
N THR A 151 -23.98 2.42 4.41
CA THR A 151 -25.12 3.30 4.08
C THR A 151 -26.25 2.55 3.38
N TRP A 152 -25.94 1.50 2.62
CA TRP A 152 -26.89 0.63 1.94
C TRP A 152 -27.46 -0.46 2.87
N ALA A 153 -26.64 -0.91 3.83
CA ALA A 153 -27.05 -1.90 4.84
C ALA A 153 -28.16 -1.37 5.77
N ALA A 154 -28.20 -0.06 6.04
CA ALA A 154 -29.23 0.59 6.84
C ALA A 154 -30.65 0.57 6.22
N SER A 155 -30.80 0.04 4.99
CA SER A 155 -32.10 -0.14 4.32
C SER A 155 -32.61 -1.59 4.35
N GLN A 156 -31.79 -2.53 4.84
CA GLN A 156 -32.07 -3.98 4.83
C GLN A 156 -32.19 -4.56 6.26
N CYS A 157 -31.93 -3.71 7.25
CA CYS A 157 -32.13 -3.85 8.69
C CYS A 157 -32.78 -2.52 9.15
#